data_AF-A0A1V4MG26-F1
#
_entry.id   AF-A0A1V4MG26-F1
#
_cell.length_a   1.000
_cell.length_b   1.000
_cell.length_c   1.000
_cell.angle_alpha   90.00
_cell.angle_beta   90.00
_cell.angle_gamma   90.00
#
_symmetry.space_group_name_H-M   'P 1'
#
loop_
_entity.id
_entity.type
_entity.pdbx_description
1 polymer ?
#
loop_
_entity_poly.entity_id
_entity_poly.type
_entity_poly.pdbx_seq_one_letter_code
_entity_poly.pdbx_strand_id
1 'polypeptide(L)'
;MTYVRIKPPQNKGQDVPQSISTGGVKIVRGGPGIEVPKNIIGALKKIGGGHIETSEKPFEVVKKTGGVIDLEAGKMRYPDEEDATENTEKTGKTDKAGK
;
A
#
# COMPACT_ATOMS: atom_id res chain seq x y z
N MET A 1 16.85 9.10 11.30
CA MET A 1 15.74 8.12 11.34
C MET A 1 15.15 7.98 9.94
N THR A 2 14.43 6.89 9.67
CA THR A 2 13.79 6.63 8.37
C THR A 2 12.51 5.83 8.60
N TYR A 3 11.44 6.16 7.89
CA TYR A 3 10.20 5.41 7.90
C TYR A 3 10.30 4.21 6.97
N VAL A 4 9.87 3.04 7.44
CA VAL A 4 9.90 1.80 6.66
C VAL A 4 8.54 1.11 6.71
N ARG A 5 8.09 0.62 5.56
CA ARG A 5 6.90 -0.24 5.46
C ARG A 5 7.06 -1.30 4.38
N ILE A 6 6.13 -2.24 4.36
CA ILE A 6 5.96 -3.15 3.22
C ILE A 6 5.05 -2.46 2.20
N LYS A 7 5.48 -2.45 0.93
CA LYS A 7 4.74 -1.87 -0.19
C LYS A 7 3.33 -2.46 -0.25
N PRO A 8 2.30 -1.65 -0.53
CA PRO A 8 0.98 -2.19 -0.81
C PRO A 8 1.04 -3.10 -2.06
N PRO A 9 0.18 -4.13 -2.15
CA PRO A 9 0.06 -4.92 -3.36
C PRO A 9 -0.48 -4.03 -4.49
N GLN A 10 0.12 -4.12 -5.67
CA GLN A 10 -0.33 -3.36 -6.84
C GLN A 10 -1.56 -4.02 -7.48
N ASN A 11 -1.67 -5.36 -7.41
CA ASN A 11 -2.74 -6.15 -8.02
C ASN A 11 -3.22 -7.26 -7.06
N LYS A 12 -4.46 -7.76 -7.24
CA LYS A 12 -5.09 -8.78 -6.37
C LYS A 12 -4.35 -10.13 -6.29
N GLY A 13 -3.44 -10.42 -7.22
CA GLY A 13 -2.66 -11.66 -7.25
C GLY A 13 -1.19 -11.52 -6.81
N GLN A 14 -0.78 -10.33 -6.36
CA GLN A 14 0.61 -10.12 -5.95
C GLN A 14 0.84 -10.70 -4.55
N ASP A 15 1.72 -11.70 -4.44
CA ASP A 15 2.13 -12.24 -3.16
C ASP A 15 3.07 -11.26 -2.44
N VAL A 16 2.50 -10.49 -1.51
CA VAL A 16 3.22 -9.51 -0.70
C VAL A 16 2.94 -9.81 0.76
N PRO A 17 3.97 -9.98 1.61
CA PRO A 17 3.77 -10.31 3.01
C PRO A 17 2.97 -9.22 3.74
N GLN A 18 2.05 -9.63 4.62
CA GLN A 18 1.25 -8.69 5.41
C GLN A 18 2.09 -7.97 6.48
N SER A 19 3.06 -8.67 7.08
CA SER A 19 3.98 -8.12 8.06
C SER A 19 5.31 -8.86 8.10
N ILE A 20 6.37 -8.18 8.50
CA ILE A 20 7.69 -8.75 8.77
C ILE A 20 8.10 -8.29 10.15
N SER A 21 8.63 -9.21 10.97
CA SER A 21 9.10 -8.93 12.32
C SER A 21 10.58 -9.31 12.44
N THR A 22 11.41 -8.40 12.96
CA THR A 22 12.83 -8.67 13.22
C THR A 22 13.35 -7.74 14.31
N GLY A 23 14.18 -8.25 15.22
CA GLY A 23 14.85 -7.43 16.25
C GLY A 23 13.90 -6.57 17.11
N GLY A 24 12.71 -7.09 17.44
CA GLY A 24 11.68 -6.35 18.20
C GLY A 24 10.87 -5.33 17.38
N VAL A 25 11.14 -5.23 16.07
CA VAL A 25 10.49 -4.28 15.16
C VAL A 25 9.53 -5.03 14.25
N LYS A 26 8.28 -4.56 14.15
CA LYS A 26 7.25 -5.11 13.25
C LYS A 26 6.85 -4.08 12.20
N ILE A 27 7.14 -4.35 10.93
CA ILE A 27 6.67 -3.56 9.79
C ILE A 27 5.39 -4.19 9.22
N VAL A 28 4.48 -3.34 8.76
CA VAL A 28 3.18 -3.77 8.18
C VAL A 28 3.01 -3.26 6.76
N ARG A 29 2.22 -3.99 5.97
CA ARG A 29 1.86 -3.66 4.59
C ARG A 29 0.90 -2.47 4.53
N GLY A 30 1.23 -1.48 3.70
CA GLY A 30 0.36 -0.34 3.39
C GLY A 30 0.05 0.62 4.54
N GLY A 31 0.64 0.40 5.73
CA GLY A 31 0.50 1.28 6.88
C GLY A 31 1.29 2.59 6.76
N PRO A 32 1.32 3.42 7.82
CA PRO A 32 2.05 4.69 7.83
C PRO A 32 3.58 4.53 7.82
N GLY A 33 4.04 3.27 7.94
CA GLY A 33 5.43 2.94 8.20
C GLY A 33 5.80 3.19 9.64
N ILE A 34 6.89 2.55 10.04
CA ILE A 34 7.46 2.70 11.38
C ILE A 34 8.77 3.44 11.27
N GLU A 35 9.07 4.26 12.27
CA GLU A 35 10.34 4.94 12.35
C GLU A 35 11.41 3.97 12.86
N VAL A 36 12.48 3.82 12.08
CA VAL A 36 13.59 2.93 12.42
C VAL A 36 14.94 3.62 12.22
N PRO A 37 15.97 3.19 12.98
CA PRO A 37 17.33 3.65 12.75
C PRO A 37 17.89 3.09 11.43
N LYS A 38 18.73 3.88 10.75
CA LYS A 38 19.20 3.57 9.38
C LYS A 38 19.99 2.25 9.28
N ASN A 39 20.61 1.81 10.38
CA ASN A 39 21.41 0.58 10.44
C ASN A 39 20.58 -0.70 10.23
N ILE A 40 19.28 -0.70 10.59
CA ILE A 40 18.44 -1.91 10.46
C ILE A 40 17.80 -2.06 9.07
N ILE A 41 17.83 -1.01 8.25
CA ILE A 41 17.20 -1.02 6.90
C ILE A 41 17.80 -2.13 6.03
N GLY A 42 19.12 -2.37 6.12
CA GLY A 42 19.77 -3.44 5.38
C GLY A 42 19.25 -4.82 5.77
N ALA A 43 19.03 -5.08 7.06
CA ALA A 43 18.45 -6.33 7.55
C ALA A 43 16.99 -6.48 7.10
N LEU A 44 16.20 -5.40 7.18
CA LEU A 44 14.81 -5.39 6.71
C LEU A 44 14.73 -5.70 5.20
N LYS A 45 15.59 -5.10 4.38
CA LYS A 45 15.67 -5.38 2.93
C LYS A 45 16.15 -6.80 2.61
N LYS A 46 17.01 -7.40 3.45
CA LYS A 46 17.40 -8.81 3.29
C LYS A 46 16.22 -9.76 3.53
N ILE A 47 15.34 -9.44 4.47
CA ILE A 47 14.18 -10.29 4.82
C ILE A 47 13.00 -10.03 3.86
N GLY A 48 12.62 -8.76 3.68
CA GLY A 48 11.47 -8.37 2.87
C GLY A 48 11.76 -8.08 1.40
N GLY A 49 13.03 -8.17 0.99
CA GLY A 49 13.45 -8.00 -0.40
C GLY A 49 12.99 -6.67 -1.01
N GLY A 50 12.51 -6.76 -2.25
CA GLY A 50 11.99 -5.62 -3.02
C GLY A 50 10.65 -5.06 -2.52
N HIS A 51 10.01 -5.72 -1.55
CA HIS A 51 8.74 -5.26 -0.96
C HIS A 51 8.96 -4.19 0.11
N ILE A 52 10.19 -3.98 0.57
CA ILE A 52 10.47 -2.92 1.56
C ILE A 52 10.63 -1.59 0.85
N GLU A 53 9.88 -0.59 1.30
CA GLU A 53 10.07 0.80 0.91
C GLU A 53 10.49 1.65 2.12
N THR A 54 11.25 2.70 1.83
CA THR A 54 11.84 3.59 2.83
C THR A 54 11.53 5.04 2.46
N SER A 55 11.20 5.86 3.44
CA SER A 55 10.87 7.27 3.25
C SER A 55 11.44 8.10 4.39
N GLU A 56 11.73 9.38 4.13
CA GLU A 56 12.12 10.33 5.18
C GLU A 56 10.92 10.82 6.00
N LYS A 57 9.71 10.68 5.44
CA LYS A 57 8.43 11.06 6.07
C LYS A 57 7.55 9.82 6.27
N PRO A 58 6.60 9.84 7.21
CA PRO A 58 5.56 8.81 7.30
C PRO A 58 4.89 8.62 5.94
N PHE A 59 4.56 7.37 5.62
CA PHE A 59 3.83 7.07 4.40
C PHE A 59 2.35 7.39 4.58
N GLU A 60 1.69 7.81 3.49
CA GLU A 60 0.24 7.87 3.48
C GLU A 60 -0.34 6.45 3.58
N VAL A 61 -1.27 6.27 4.52
CA VAL A 61 -1.98 5.00 4.69
C VAL A 61 -2.85 4.79 3.46
N VAL A 62 -2.64 3.70 2.75
CA VAL A 62 -3.46 3.37 1.59
C VAL A 62 -4.84 2.96 2.10
N LYS A 63 -5.80 3.89 2.05
CA LYS A 63 -7.23 3.64 2.33
C LYS A 63 -7.85 2.80 1.21
N LYS A 64 -7.38 1.56 1.01
CA LYS A 64 -8.05 0.59 0.14
C LYS A 64 -8.55 -0.59 0.96
N THR A 65 -9.88 -0.62 1.11
CA THR A 65 -10.71 -1.81 1.38
C THR A 65 -10.28 -2.68 2.55
N GLY A 66 -10.08 -2.05 3.71
CA GLY A 66 -10.18 -2.72 5.00
C GLY A 66 -10.97 -1.80 5.91
N GLY A 67 -12.14 -2.25 6.36
CA GLY A 67 -12.99 -1.48 7.28
C GLY A 67 -12.14 -0.93 8.42
N VAL A 68 -12.24 0.37 8.66
CA VAL A 68 -11.64 1.00 9.82
C VAL A 68 -12.39 0.43 11.02
N ILE A 69 -11.73 -0.40 11.83
CA ILE A 69 -12.23 -0.74 13.16
C ILE A 69 -11.89 0.46 14.03
N ASP A 70 -12.84 1.38 14.11
CA ASP A 70 -12.80 2.47 15.06
C ASP A 70 -13.06 1.89 16.46
N LEU A 71 -11.98 1.69 17.23
CA LEU A 71 -12.03 1.11 18.58
C LEU A 71 -12.74 2.04 19.58
N GLU A 72 -12.93 3.32 19.27
CA GLU A 72 -13.69 4.24 20.14
C GLU A 72 -15.20 4.06 19.98
N ALA A 73 -15.68 3.59 18.83
CA ALA A 73 -17.11 3.60 18.50
C ALA A 73 -17.83 2.24 18.63
N GLY A 74 -17.10 1.13 18.82
CA GLY A 74 -17.69 -0.22 18.93
C GLY A 74 -18.54 -0.64 17.72
N LYS A 75 -18.45 0.07 16.59
CA LYS A 75 -19.26 -0.15 15.39
C LYS A 75 -18.37 -0.30 14.17
N MET A 76 -18.42 -1.49 13.59
CA MET A 76 -17.81 -1.82 12.32
C MET A 76 -18.53 -1.06 11.19
N ARG A 77 -17.83 -0.20 10.45
CA ARG A 77 -18.33 0.36 9.19
C ARG A 77 -17.44 -0.10 8.05
N TYR A 78 -18.03 -0.89 7.16
CA TYR A 78 -17.45 -1.14 5.85
C TYR A 78 -17.70 0.10 4.98
N PRO A 79 -16.69 0.62 4.27
CA PRO A 79 -16.95 1.59 3.22
C PRO A 79 -17.71 0.87 2.10
N ASP A 80 -18.94 1.32 1.82
CA ASP A 80 -19.70 0.89 0.66
C ASP A 80 -18.86 1.09 -0.62
N GLU A 81 -18.86 0.07 -1.48
CA GLU A 81 -18.08 0.00 -2.72
C GLU A 81 -18.63 0.92 -3.83
N GLU A 82 -18.81 2.21 -3.56
CA GLU A 82 -19.15 3.20 -4.60
C GLU A 82 -17.90 3.98 -5.01
N ASP A 83 -17.27 3.49 -6.09
CA ASP A 83 -16.68 4.25 -7.21
C ASP A 83 -15.66 3.37 -7.96
N ALA A 84 -16.13 2.22 -8.42
CA ALA A 84 -15.46 1.41 -9.44
C ALA A 84 -16.28 1.44 -10.75
N THR A 85 -16.54 2.64 -11.27
CA THR A 85 -16.94 2.85 -12.67
C THR A 85 -15.95 3.84 -13.28
N GLU A 86 -14.93 3.30 -13.94
CA GLU A 86 -14.90 3.24 -15.41
C GLU A 86 -14.65 4.62 -16.03
N ASN A 87 -13.40 4.87 -16.39
CA ASN A 87 -13.10 5.63 -17.60
C ASN A 87 -11.77 5.13 -18.17
N THR A 88 -11.83 3.88 -18.64
CA THR A 88 -10.89 3.38 -19.64
C THR A 88 -11.19 4.02 -20.98
N GLU A 89 -10.13 4.55 -21.58
CA GLU A 89 -9.95 4.71 -23.03
C GLU A 89 -10.92 5.60 -23.82
N LYS A 90 -10.39 6.75 -24.26
CA LYS A 90 -10.52 7.10 -25.67
C LYS A 90 -9.24 7.73 -26.22
N THR A 91 -8.18 6.92 -26.26
CA THR A 91 -7.06 7.14 -27.19
C THR A 91 -7.55 6.92 -28.62
N GLY A 92 -7.23 7.87 -29.49
CA GLY A 92 -7.86 8.04 -30.79
C GLY A 92 -7.59 6.97 -31.85
N LYS A 93 -8.38 7.07 -32.93
CA LYS A 93 -7.99 6.71 -34.29
C LYS A 93 -8.80 7.57 -35.28
N THR A 94 -8.06 8.27 -36.12
CA THR A 94 -8.44 8.79 -37.44
C THR A 94 -9.06 7.70 -38.30
N ASP A 95 -10.05 8.03 -39.15
CA ASP A 95 -9.91 7.80 -40.60
C ASP A 95 -11.04 8.43 -41.45
N LYS A 96 -10.71 8.57 -42.72
CA LYS A 96 -11.33 9.31 -43.83
C LYS A 96 -12.31 8.41 -44.62
N ALA A 97 -13.37 9.00 -45.19
CA ALA A 97 -14.24 8.56 -46.31
C ALA A 97 -15.73 8.76 -45.91
N GLY A 98 -16.62 9.37 -46.69
CA GLY A 98 -16.71 9.48 -48.13
C GLY A 98 -18.06 8.90 -48.57
N LYS A 99 -19.08 9.73 -48.76
CA LYS A 99 -20.18 9.50 -49.70
C LYS A 99 -20.94 10.79 -49.97
#